data_AF-G2GZ33-F1
#
_entry.id   AF-G2GZ33-F1
#
_cell.length_a   1.000
_cell.length_b   1.000
_cell.length_c   1.000
_cell.angle_alpha   90.00
_cell.angle_beta   90.00
_cell.angle_gamma   90.00
#
_symmetry.space_group_name_H-M   'P 1'
#
loop_
_entity.id
_entity.type
_entity.pdbx_description
1 polymer ?
#
loop_
_entity_poly.entity_id
_entity_poly.type
_entity_poly.pdbx_seq_one_letter_code
_entity_poly.pdbx_strand_id
1 'polypeptide(L)'
;MTPRSLLSPGEPVEIKSARWRAAFYRVLRDARQLKHRRAERPAKPRFKPRALCATAPNQLYSGDITYLPSRIKGQYFYLYGWSSLI
;
A
#
# COMPACT_ATOMS: atom_id res chain seq x y z
N MET A 1 14.06 -50.42 16.32
CA MET A 1 12.72 -50.07 16.87
C MET A 1 12.92 -49.23 18.11
N THR A 2 12.64 -47.93 18.02
CA THR A 2 12.52 -46.98 19.15
C THR A 2 11.34 -46.06 18.81
N PRO A 3 10.46 -45.72 19.77
CA PRO A 3 9.10 -45.32 19.44
C PRO A 3 9.01 -43.88 18.97
N ARG A 4 8.28 -43.69 17.88
CA ARG A 4 7.90 -42.42 17.27
C ARG A 4 6.70 -41.86 18.05
N SER A 5 6.91 -41.27 19.24
CA SER A 5 5.80 -40.72 20.03
C SER A 5 6.24 -39.63 21.03
N LEU A 6 6.64 -38.44 20.55
CA LEU A 6 6.66 -37.20 21.36
C LEU A 6 6.34 -35.96 20.51
N LEU A 7 5.23 -35.99 19.78
CA LEU A 7 4.55 -34.78 19.35
C LEU A 7 3.19 -34.79 20.07
N SER A 8 3.14 -34.13 21.23
CA SER A 8 1.89 -33.89 21.94
C SER A 8 0.91 -33.16 21.00
N PRO A 9 -0.24 -33.75 20.67
CA PRO A 9 -1.23 -33.09 19.84
C PRO A 9 -1.95 -32.05 20.71
N GLY A 10 -1.78 -30.76 20.41
CA GLY A 10 -2.59 -29.71 21.01
C GLY A 10 -1.88 -28.45 21.48
N GLU A 11 -0.56 -28.31 21.30
CA GLU A 11 0.03 -26.99 21.58
C GLU A 11 -0.41 -25.97 20.52
N PRO A 12 -1.03 -24.84 20.93
CA PRO A 12 -1.48 -23.82 19.98
C PRO A 12 -0.27 -23.31 19.19
N VAL A 13 -0.37 -23.39 17.86
CA VAL A 13 0.65 -22.91 16.90
C VAL A 13 1.07 -21.46 17.19
N GLU A 14 0.18 -20.70 17.81
CA GLU A 14 0.37 -19.33 18.27
C GLU A 14 1.55 -19.17 19.24
N ILE A 15 1.77 -20.12 20.16
CA ILE A 15 2.86 -20.08 21.16
C ILE A 15 4.23 -20.20 20.48
N LYS A 16 4.36 -21.05 19.45
CA LYS A 16 5.62 -21.21 18.69
C LYS A 16 5.94 -19.96 17.86
N SER A 17 4.91 -19.29 17.32
CA SER A 17 5.07 -18.06 16.53
C SER A 17 5.50 -16.85 17.37
N ALA A 18 5.03 -16.77 18.62
CA ALA A 18 5.32 -15.65 19.53
C ALA A 18 6.80 -15.54 19.90
N ARG A 19 7.46 -16.66 20.18
CA ARG A 19 8.90 -16.69 20.52
C ARG A 19 9.77 -16.25 19.34
N TRP A 20 9.44 -16.72 18.13
CA TRP A 20 10.20 -16.39 16.92
C TRP A 20 10.05 -14.91 16.53
N ARG A 21 8.85 -14.33 16.68
CA ARG A 21 8.63 -12.90 16.50
C ARG A 21 9.58 -12.06 17.36
N ALA A 22 9.74 -12.39 18.65
CA ALA A 22 10.64 -11.64 19.53
C ALA A 22 12.12 -11.73 19.08
N ALA A 23 12.57 -12.90 18.62
CA ALA A 23 13.91 -13.07 18.08
C ALA A 23 14.12 -12.29 16.78
N PHE A 24 13.14 -12.32 15.88
CA PHE A 24 13.16 -11.58 14.61
C PHE A 24 13.26 -10.06 14.83
N TYR A 25 12.45 -9.51 15.75
CA TYR A 25 12.49 -8.09 16.09
C TYR A 25 13.80 -7.68 16.79
N ARG A 26 14.49 -8.58 17.50
CA ARG A 26 15.83 -8.30 18.07
C ARG A 26 16.87 -8.14 16.97
N VAL A 27 16.94 -9.09 16.02
CA VAL A 27 17.86 -9.01 14.87
C VAL A 27 17.62 -7.74 14.03
N LEU A 28 16.35 -7.41 13.76
CA LEU A 28 16.00 -6.18 13.04
C LEU A 28 16.37 -4.91 13.81
N ARG A 29 16.31 -4.94 15.15
CA ARG A 29 16.72 -3.82 16.00
C ARG A 29 18.23 -3.60 15.93
N ASP A 30 19.01 -4.66 16.05
CA ASP A 30 20.48 -4.61 15.97
C ASP A 30 20.95 -4.14 14.59
N ALA A 31 20.27 -4.59 13.53
CA ALA A 31 20.51 -4.14 12.16
C ALA A 31 19.98 -2.72 11.87
N ARG A 32 19.34 -2.04 12.85
CA ARG A 32 18.70 -0.72 12.72
C ARG A 32 17.66 -0.65 11.58
N GLN A 33 17.00 -1.76 11.29
CA GLN A 33 16.04 -1.90 10.18
C GLN A 33 14.57 -1.71 10.62
N LEU A 34 14.31 -1.39 11.89
CA LEU A 34 12.97 -1.13 12.41
C LEU A 34 12.41 0.27 12.05
N LYS A 35 13.20 1.14 11.42
CA LYS A 35 12.73 2.46 11.01
C LYS A 35 11.87 2.35 9.75
N HIS A 36 10.78 3.12 9.74
CA HIS A 36 9.93 3.28 8.57
C HIS A 36 10.77 3.78 7.39
N ARG A 37 10.94 2.95 6.36
CA ARG A 37 11.78 3.21 5.18
C ARG A 37 11.02 3.78 3.98
N ARG A 38 9.74 4.10 4.15
CA ARG A 38 8.98 4.70 3.04
C ARG A 38 9.57 6.08 2.75
N ALA A 39 9.84 6.35 1.47
CA ALA A 39 10.17 7.68 0.98
C ALA A 39 8.92 8.59 0.97
N GLU A 40 8.04 8.42 1.96
CA GLU A 40 6.83 9.22 2.09
C GLU A 40 7.27 10.63 2.43
N ARG A 41 7.03 11.54 1.49
CA ARG A 41 7.38 12.95 1.66
C ARG A 41 6.64 13.47 2.89
N PRO A 42 7.30 14.19 3.80
CA PRO A 42 6.65 14.77 4.96
C PRO A 42 5.46 15.62 4.51
N ALA A 43 4.35 15.54 5.25
CA ALA A 43 3.13 16.28 4.95
C ALA A 43 3.45 17.77 4.90
N LYS A 44 3.28 18.37 3.72
CA LYS A 44 3.43 19.83 3.54
C LYS A 44 2.14 20.53 3.96
N PRO A 45 2.20 21.72 4.57
CA PRO A 45 1.02 22.55 4.77
C PRO A 45 0.36 22.81 3.40
N ARG A 46 -0.90 22.39 3.24
CA ARG A 46 -1.66 22.53 1.99
C ARG A 46 -2.53 23.77 2.09
N PHE A 47 -2.27 24.76 1.24
CA PHE A 47 -3.19 25.87 1.04
C PHE A 47 -4.35 25.43 0.15
N LYS A 48 -5.55 26.01 0.36
CA LYS A 48 -6.64 25.81 -0.58
C LYS A 48 -6.20 26.29 -1.97
N PRO A 49 -6.34 25.47 -3.02
CA PRO A 49 -6.03 25.90 -4.38
C PRO A 49 -6.93 27.09 -4.75
N ARG A 50 -6.38 28.03 -5.52
CA ARG A 50 -7.13 29.18 -6.05
C ARG A 50 -8.24 28.67 -6.95
N ALA A 51 -9.47 29.15 -6.75
CA ALA A 51 -10.58 28.83 -7.65
C ALA A 51 -10.32 29.43 -9.03
N LEU A 52 -10.42 28.61 -10.07
CA LEU A 52 -10.37 29.02 -11.47
C LEU A 52 -11.80 29.09 -12.00
N CYS A 53 -12.17 30.20 -12.62
CA CYS A 53 -13.47 30.38 -13.28
C CYS A 53 -13.24 30.53 -14.79
N ALA A 54 -13.95 29.75 -15.59
CA ALA A 54 -13.99 29.93 -17.03
C ALA A 54 -14.93 31.09 -17.37
N THR A 55 -14.48 31.99 -18.26
CA THR A 55 -15.24 33.14 -18.76
C THR A 55 -15.76 32.93 -20.19
N ALA A 56 -15.20 31.97 -20.92
CA ALA A 56 -15.61 31.57 -22.27
C ALA A 56 -15.26 30.10 -22.53
N PRO A 57 -15.91 29.43 -23.50
CA PRO A 57 -15.58 28.06 -23.92
C PRO A 57 -14.09 27.88 -24.28
N ASN A 58 -13.60 26.64 -24.17
CA ASN A 58 -12.21 26.19 -24.25
C ASN A 58 -11.14 26.84 -23.33
N GLN A 59 -11.50 27.47 -22.21
CA GLN A 59 -10.53 28.04 -21.24
C GLN A 59 -10.10 27.10 -20.11
N LEU A 60 -10.93 26.13 -19.73
CA LEU A 60 -10.67 25.25 -18.61
C LEU A 60 -10.95 23.81 -19.01
N TYR A 61 -10.02 22.91 -18.71
CA TYR A 61 -10.15 21.49 -18.98
C TYR A 61 -9.86 20.69 -17.72
N SER A 62 -10.71 19.69 -17.45
CA SER A 62 -10.47 18.66 -16.44
C SER A 62 -10.09 17.37 -17.15
N GLY A 63 -9.01 16.73 -16.71
CA GLY A 63 -8.60 15.42 -17.19
C GLY A 63 -8.88 14.35 -16.14
N ASP A 64 -9.54 13.27 -16.54
CA ASP A 64 -9.81 12.12 -15.70
C ASP A 64 -9.07 10.88 -16.25
N ILE A 65 -8.36 10.17 -15.39
CA ILE A 65 -7.66 8.93 -15.73
C ILE A 65 -8.36 7.79 -15.00
N THR A 66 -8.94 6.86 -15.76
CA THR A 66 -9.66 5.71 -15.22
C THR A 66 -8.94 4.41 -15.54
N TYR A 67 -8.71 3.61 -14.51
CA TYR A 67 -8.20 2.24 -14.66
C TYR A 67 -9.35 1.30 -14.91
N LEU A 68 -9.40 0.74 -16.12
CA LEU A 68 -10.42 -0.24 -16.48
C LEU A 68 -9.90 -1.66 -16.20
N PRO A 69 -10.68 -2.49 -15.48
CA PRO A 69 -10.31 -3.87 -15.24
C PRO A 69 -10.34 -4.65 -16.56
N SER A 70 -9.30 -5.45 -16.81
CA SER A 70 -9.32 -6.42 -17.91
C SER A 70 -9.74 -7.80 -17.43
N ARG A 71 -10.04 -8.70 -18.38
CA ARG A 71 -10.34 -10.11 -18.09
C ARG A 71 -9.13 -10.90 -17.58
N ILE A 72 -7.91 -10.38 -17.76
CA ILE A 72 -6.67 -11.04 -17.37
C ILE A 72 -6.14 -10.38 -16.10
N LYS A 73 -5.95 -11.17 -15.03
CA LYS A 73 -5.38 -10.67 -13.78
C LYS A 73 -3.99 -10.08 -14.03
N GLY A 74 -3.79 -8.84 -13.56
CA GLY A 74 -2.53 -8.10 -13.74
C GLY A 74 -2.45 -7.23 -14.99
N GLN A 75 -3.46 -7.25 -15.86
CA GLN A 75 -3.58 -6.29 -16.97
C GLN A 75 -4.70 -5.29 -16.69
N TYR A 76 -4.38 -4.01 -16.88
CA TYR A 76 -5.31 -2.89 -16.72
C TYR A 76 -5.21 -1.98 -17.94
N PHE A 77 -6.35 -1.50 -18.40
CA PHE A 77 -6.38 -0.48 -19.45
C PHE A 77 -6.47 0.90 -18.82
N TYR A 78 -5.75 1.85 -19.41
CA TYR A 78 -5.76 3.25 -19.01
C TYR A 78 -6.66 4.01 -19.96
N LEU A 79 -7.80 4.46 -19.46
CA LEU A 79 -8.64 5.37 -20.21
C LEU A 79 -8.22 6.81 -19.86
N TYR A 80 -7.82 7.55 -20.87
CA TYR A 80 -7.53 8.98 -20.78
C TYR A 80 -8.72 9.76 -21.34
N GLY A 81 -9.32 10.61 -20.51
CA GLY A 81 -10.40 11.51 -20.91
C GLY A 81 -10.08 12.95 -20.54
N TRP A 82 -10.43 13.88 -21.41
CA TRP A 82 -10.45 15.32 -21.12
C TRP A 82 -11.86 15.85 -21.37
N SER A 83 -12.33 16.68 -20.46
CA SER A 83 -13.59 17.43 -20.58
C SER A 83 -13.30 18.91 -20.42
N SER A 84 -13.94 19.74 -21.25
CA SER A 84 -13.93 21.20 -21.06
C SER A 84 -14.93 21.59 -19.98
N LEU A 85 -14.51 22.40 -19.01
CA LEU A 85 -15.30 22.86 -17.87
C LEU A 85 -16.00 24.19 -18.17
N ILE A 86 -16.93 24.20 -19.15
CA ILE A 86 -17.53 25.44 -19.68
C ILE A 86 -18.78 25.13 -20.49
#